data_AF-A0A431IN18-F1
#
_entry.id   AF-A0A431IN18-F1
#
_cell.length_a   1.000
_cell.length_b   1.000
_cell.length_c   1.000
_cell.angle_alpha   90.00
_cell.angle_beta   90.00
_cell.angle_gamma   90.00
#
_symmetry.space_group_name_H-M   'P 1'
#
loop_
_entity.id
_entity.type
_entity.pdbx_description
1 polymer ?
#
loop_
_entity_poly.entity_id
_entity_poly.type
_entity_poly.pdbx_seq_one_letter_code
_entity_poly.pdbx_strand_id
1 'polypeptide(L)'
;MDVRTLTGRIDRSTAAWGPSVLRATAAMLWLANVNWKVPPAFGRTGERCVALCRFVEAGAENPVVPGSAWFFEHVASPNLALFGWITLLTESVLVALLVSGRFVRIAAVVGMAMSFGIGLAVANAEHEWYWSYLLMIALHLAILVTAPTARVQSARATAVVVAVYGVVIAIAHAGAGVSGAGDWLLFDQANDFPGDWGRSTFPGSIALGIAFVVLAAIAWAVAPRPCPRRGRILGWVLIGVAAGLLISYRSDGLVIGLGSRAGSAAVLAALGLSLAVPPPGEREPAAEPTTPGAERSP
;
A
#
# COMPACT_ATOMS: atom_id res chain seq x y z
N MET A 1 -21.60 17.87 32.13
CA MET A 1 -20.19 17.57 31.79
C MET A 1 -19.53 18.91 31.48
N ASP A 2 -18.45 19.28 32.17
CA ASP A 2 -17.77 20.57 32.00
C ASP A 2 -17.03 20.64 30.66
N VAL A 3 -17.09 21.81 29.98
CA VAL A 3 -16.48 22.07 28.66
C VAL A 3 -14.99 21.77 28.67
N ARG A 4 -14.27 22.13 29.75
CA ARG A 4 -12.82 21.85 29.88
C ARG A 4 -12.53 20.35 29.94
N THR A 5 -13.44 19.59 30.55
CA THR A 5 -13.29 18.12 30.63
C THR A 5 -13.53 17.50 29.25
N LEU A 6 -14.47 18.04 28.47
CA LEU A 6 -14.75 17.60 27.11
C LEU A 6 -13.59 17.90 26.16
N THR A 7 -13.09 19.15 26.13
CA THR A 7 -11.96 19.53 25.26
C THR A 7 -10.70 18.73 25.58
N GLY A 8 -10.37 18.55 26.87
CA GLY A 8 -9.23 17.73 27.26
C GLY A 8 -9.36 16.25 26.85
N ARG A 9 -10.58 15.69 26.77
CA ARG A 9 -10.80 14.33 26.23
C ARG A 9 -10.57 14.30 24.72
N ILE A 10 -11.04 15.31 24.01
CA ILE A 10 -10.84 15.43 22.56
C ILE A 10 -9.36 15.55 22.25
N ASP A 11 -8.62 16.43 22.92
CA ASP A 11 -7.19 16.64 22.68
C ASP A 11 -6.38 15.35 22.88
N ARG A 12 -6.67 14.60 23.96
CA ARG A 12 -6.02 13.30 24.20
C ARG A 12 -6.38 12.27 23.12
N SER A 13 -7.62 12.25 22.67
CA SER A 13 -8.07 11.34 21.61
C SER A 13 -7.41 11.67 20.28
N THR A 14 -7.40 12.95 19.89
CA THR A 14 -6.77 13.46 18.67
C THR A 14 -5.27 13.19 18.69
N ALA A 15 -4.59 13.43 19.81
CA ALA A 15 -3.17 13.11 19.95
C ALA A 15 -2.89 11.61 19.85
N ALA A 16 -3.79 10.77 20.39
CA ALA A 16 -3.63 9.32 20.38
C ALA A 16 -3.87 8.68 19.00
N TRP A 17 -4.89 9.15 18.27
CA TRP A 17 -5.39 8.49 17.06
C TRP A 17 -5.15 9.28 15.78
N GLY A 18 -5.10 10.61 15.87
CA GLY A 18 -4.91 11.50 14.72
C GLY A 18 -3.75 11.11 13.82
N PRO A 19 -2.53 10.85 14.34
CA PRO A 19 -1.41 10.43 13.49
C PRO A 19 -1.66 9.12 12.73
N SER A 20 -2.38 8.17 13.35
CA SER A 20 -2.74 6.90 12.69
C SER A 20 -3.81 7.09 11.63
N VAL A 21 -4.79 7.97 11.88
CA VAL A 21 -5.83 8.32 10.91
C VAL A 21 -5.21 8.99 9.69
N LEU A 22 -4.35 10.00 9.87
CA LEU A 22 -3.64 10.67 8.77
C LEU A 22 -2.88 9.67 7.90
N ARG A 23 -2.12 8.77 8.55
CA ARG A 23 -1.37 7.72 7.86
C ARG A 23 -2.28 6.75 7.11
N ALA A 24 -3.38 6.31 7.72
CA ALA A 24 -4.34 5.42 7.08
C ALA A 24 -5.01 6.08 5.87
N THR A 25 -5.37 7.37 5.97
CA THR A 25 -5.90 8.15 4.86
C THR A 25 -4.91 8.24 3.71
N ALA A 26 -3.63 8.54 3.99
CA ALA A 26 -2.59 8.56 2.97
C ALA A 26 -2.38 7.17 2.34
N ALA A 27 -2.39 6.12 3.15
CA ALA A 27 -2.28 4.75 2.66
C ALA A 27 -3.39 4.39 1.68
N MET A 28 -4.64 4.76 2.00
CA MET A 28 -5.80 4.51 1.12
C MET A 28 -5.71 5.29 -0.18
N LEU A 29 -5.25 6.55 -0.12
CA LEU A 29 -5.05 7.37 -1.32
C LEU A 29 -4.01 6.74 -2.26
N TRP A 30 -2.85 6.33 -1.73
CA TRP A 30 -1.84 5.66 -2.54
C TRP A 30 -2.26 4.28 -3.02
N LEU A 31 -3.04 3.54 -2.21
CA LEU A 31 -3.61 2.26 -2.60
C LEU A 31 -4.56 2.42 -3.79
N ALA A 32 -5.37 3.49 -3.80
CA ALA A 32 -6.17 3.87 -4.97
C ALA A 32 -5.27 4.09 -6.19
N ASN A 33 -4.18 4.84 -6.01
CA ASN A 33 -3.25 5.19 -7.07
C ASN A 33 -2.52 3.99 -7.68
N VAL A 34 -2.19 2.99 -6.87
CA VAL A 34 -1.56 1.75 -7.32
C VAL A 34 -2.55 0.90 -8.13
N ASN A 35 -3.83 0.89 -7.76
CA ASN A 35 -4.81 -0.06 -8.29
C ASN A 35 -5.21 0.17 -9.76
N TRP A 36 -5.07 1.41 -10.29
CA TRP A 36 -5.39 1.72 -11.68
C TRP A 36 -4.20 1.60 -12.64
N LYS A 37 -2.99 1.33 -12.11
CA LYS A 37 -1.76 1.17 -12.90
C LYS A 37 -1.50 -0.29 -13.22
N VAL A 38 -1.93 -0.68 -14.42
CA VAL A 38 -1.96 -2.09 -14.85
C VAL A 38 -0.79 -2.40 -15.81
N PRO A 39 0.21 -3.20 -15.41
CA PRO A 39 1.30 -3.60 -16.30
C PRO A 39 0.84 -4.53 -17.45
N PRO A 40 1.73 -4.91 -18.39
CA PRO A 40 2.99 -4.24 -18.72
C PRO A 40 2.79 -3.01 -19.61
N ALA A 41 1.60 -2.86 -20.21
CA ALA A 41 1.30 -1.80 -21.17
C ALA A 41 0.84 -0.49 -20.51
N PHE A 42 0.47 -0.52 -19.22
CA PHE A 42 0.08 0.67 -18.45
C PHE A 42 -1.00 1.52 -19.12
N GLY A 43 -1.95 0.85 -19.77
CA GLY A 43 -3.08 1.47 -20.47
C GLY A 43 -2.83 1.85 -21.93
N ARG A 44 -1.69 1.45 -22.53
CA ARG A 44 -1.47 1.60 -23.97
C ARG A 44 -2.14 0.45 -24.75
N THR A 45 -2.97 0.78 -25.74
CA THR A 45 -3.64 -0.19 -26.62
C THR A 45 -3.67 0.34 -28.05
N GLY A 46 -2.72 -0.12 -28.88
CA GLY A 46 -2.50 0.48 -30.20
C GLY A 46 -2.13 1.96 -30.07
N GLU A 47 -2.87 2.83 -30.77
CA GLU A 47 -2.72 4.29 -30.69
C GLU A 47 -3.50 4.91 -29.52
N ARG A 48 -4.35 4.15 -28.83
CA ARG A 48 -5.15 4.66 -27.72
C ARG A 48 -4.38 4.56 -26.40
N CYS A 49 -4.41 5.63 -25.62
CA CYS A 49 -3.88 5.65 -24.27
C CYS A 49 -4.95 5.91 -23.22
N VAL A 50 -4.99 5.04 -22.22
CA VAL A 50 -5.78 5.16 -20.99
C VAL A 50 -4.84 5.02 -19.80
N ALA A 51 -5.38 5.21 -18.59
CA ALA A 51 -4.63 5.05 -17.35
C ALA A 51 -3.29 5.83 -17.37
N LEU A 52 -2.19 5.20 -16.94
CA LEU A 52 -0.89 5.86 -16.81
C LEU A 52 -0.36 6.36 -18.16
N CYS A 53 -0.65 5.68 -19.27
CA CYS A 53 -0.26 6.18 -20.58
C CYS A 53 -0.88 7.56 -20.86
N ARG A 54 -2.18 7.73 -20.59
CA ARG A 54 -2.85 9.01 -20.80
C ARG A 54 -2.27 10.11 -19.89
N PHE A 55 -1.87 9.74 -18.68
CA PHE A 55 -1.20 10.66 -17.76
C PHE A 55 0.14 11.15 -18.31
N VAL A 56 0.92 10.27 -18.94
CA VAL A 56 2.19 10.63 -19.59
C VAL A 56 1.96 11.54 -20.80
N GLU A 57 0.93 11.27 -21.62
CA GLU A 57 0.55 12.16 -22.73
C GLU A 57 0.11 13.53 -22.24
N ALA A 58 -0.72 13.59 -21.19
CA ALA A 58 -1.20 14.84 -20.62
C ALA A 58 -0.05 15.74 -20.13
N GLY A 59 1.02 15.14 -19.58
CA GLY A 59 2.22 15.89 -19.17
C GLY A 59 3.07 16.41 -20.34
N ALA A 60 3.02 15.77 -21.50
CA ALA A 60 3.63 16.28 -22.73
C ALA A 60 2.78 17.40 -23.35
N GLU A 61 1.46 17.21 -23.43
CA GLU A 61 0.50 18.14 -24.03
C GLU A 61 0.35 19.43 -23.20
N ASN A 62 0.40 19.33 -21.87
CA ASN A 62 0.13 20.44 -20.95
C ASN A 62 1.27 20.62 -19.93
N PRO A 63 2.48 21.00 -20.38
CA PRO A 63 3.63 21.12 -19.50
C PRO A 63 3.40 22.18 -18.42
N VAL A 64 3.67 21.84 -17.16
CA VAL A 64 3.57 22.77 -16.02
C VAL A 64 4.80 23.67 -15.92
N VAL A 65 5.98 23.09 -16.16
CA VAL A 65 7.27 23.79 -16.11
C VAL A 65 7.85 23.85 -17.52
N PRO A 66 8.46 24.97 -17.94
CA PRO A 66 9.14 25.06 -19.23
C PRO A 66 10.13 23.90 -19.44
N GLY A 67 10.03 23.24 -20.60
CA GLY A 67 10.89 22.10 -20.97
C GLY A 67 10.49 20.75 -20.37
N SER A 68 9.49 20.68 -19.49
CA SER A 68 9.04 19.39 -18.92
C SER A 68 8.45 18.44 -19.96
N ALA A 69 7.83 18.95 -21.03
CA ALA A 69 7.32 18.15 -22.16
C ALA A 69 8.40 17.24 -22.76
N TRP A 70 9.65 17.72 -22.86
CA TRP A 70 10.76 16.94 -23.41
C TRP A 70 10.96 15.61 -22.66
N PHE A 71 10.84 15.63 -21.33
CA PHE A 71 10.96 14.41 -20.52
C PHE A 71 9.83 13.43 -20.85
N PHE A 72 8.59 13.90 -20.97
CA PHE A 72 7.47 13.03 -21.29
C PHE A 72 7.57 12.44 -22.70
N GLU A 73 7.95 13.26 -23.68
CA GLU A 73 8.07 12.88 -25.09
C GLU A 73 9.25 11.94 -25.35
N HIS A 74 10.41 12.20 -24.75
CA HIS A 74 11.66 11.52 -25.12
C HIS A 74 12.12 10.49 -24.09
N VAL A 75 11.64 10.57 -22.84
CA VAL A 75 12.03 9.66 -21.76
C VAL A 75 10.86 8.79 -21.33
N ALA A 76 9.77 9.36 -20.85
CA ALA A 76 8.67 8.60 -20.25
C ALA A 76 7.85 7.83 -21.29
N SER A 77 7.40 8.48 -22.37
CA SER A 77 6.53 7.86 -23.37
C SER A 77 7.20 6.69 -24.13
N PRO A 78 8.46 6.83 -24.63
CA PRO A 78 9.16 5.73 -25.30
C PRO A 78 9.49 4.58 -24.37
N ASN A 79 9.70 4.87 -23.07
CA ASN A 79 10.03 3.88 -22.05
C ASN A 79 8.86 3.63 -21.08
N LEU A 80 7.61 3.72 -21.55
CA LEU A 80 6.41 3.69 -20.69
C LEU A 80 6.38 2.49 -19.74
N ALA A 81 6.76 1.31 -20.22
CA ALA A 81 6.78 0.10 -19.39
C ALA A 81 7.75 0.23 -18.20
N LEU A 82 8.98 0.72 -18.45
CA LEU A 82 9.98 0.93 -17.40
C LEU A 82 9.51 2.02 -16.42
N PHE A 83 9.05 3.15 -16.96
CA PHE A 83 8.50 4.24 -16.16
C PHE A 83 7.36 3.75 -15.26
N GLY A 84 6.39 3.03 -15.84
CA GLY A 84 5.26 2.48 -15.12
C GLY A 84 5.64 1.48 -14.04
N TRP A 85 6.62 0.61 -14.27
CA TRP A 85 7.11 -0.32 -13.24
C TRP A 85 7.80 0.41 -12.08
N ILE A 86 8.61 1.43 -12.36
CA ILE A 86 9.26 2.24 -11.32
C ILE A 86 8.20 2.96 -10.48
N THR A 87 7.23 3.61 -11.13
CA THR A 87 6.12 4.28 -10.45
C THR A 87 5.32 3.29 -9.60
N LEU A 88 4.91 2.16 -10.18
CA LEU A 88 4.12 1.15 -9.50
C LEU A 88 4.83 0.57 -8.28
N LEU A 89 6.12 0.25 -8.41
CA LEU A 89 6.92 -0.27 -7.31
C LEU A 89 7.07 0.77 -6.20
N THR A 90 7.37 2.02 -6.55
CA THR A 90 7.55 3.10 -5.57
C THR A 90 6.27 3.37 -4.80
N GLU A 91 5.14 3.46 -5.50
CA GLU A 91 3.83 3.65 -4.86
C GLU A 91 3.42 2.44 -4.01
N SER A 92 3.68 1.21 -4.47
CA SER A 92 3.39 -0.01 -3.71
C SER A 92 4.20 -0.10 -2.43
N VAL A 93 5.50 0.26 -2.50
CA VAL A 93 6.36 0.37 -1.31
C VAL A 93 5.82 1.42 -0.37
N LEU A 94 5.41 2.59 -0.88
CA LEU A 94 4.85 3.64 -0.05
C LEU A 94 3.57 3.19 0.67
N VAL A 95 2.66 2.51 -0.01
CA VAL A 95 1.48 1.88 0.62
C VAL A 95 1.91 0.90 1.70
N ALA A 96 2.88 0.03 1.43
CA ALA A 96 3.35 -0.96 2.42
C ALA A 96 3.92 -0.29 3.69
N LEU A 97 4.72 0.76 3.54
CA LEU A 97 5.26 1.56 4.64
C LEU A 97 4.16 2.25 5.44
N LEU A 98 3.22 2.91 4.76
CA LEU A 98 2.11 3.63 5.39
C LEU A 98 1.15 2.66 6.10
N VAL A 99 0.73 1.56 5.47
CA VAL A 99 -0.18 0.58 6.09
C VAL A 99 0.49 -0.08 7.30
N SER A 100 1.76 -0.51 7.18
CA SER A 100 2.48 -1.18 8.28
C SER A 100 2.85 -0.25 9.44
N GLY A 101 2.82 1.07 9.23
CA GLY A 101 3.32 2.05 10.20
C GLY A 101 4.84 2.02 10.38
N ARG A 102 5.58 1.57 9.35
CA ARG A 102 7.05 1.46 9.38
C ARG A 102 7.70 2.50 8.51
N PHE A 103 8.85 3.00 8.99
CA PHE A 103 9.62 4.04 8.33
C PHE A 103 8.76 5.25 7.93
N VAL A 104 7.82 5.65 8.80
CA VAL A 104 6.77 6.63 8.51
C VAL A 104 7.34 7.98 8.05
N ARG A 105 8.50 8.39 8.57
CA ARG A 105 9.19 9.61 8.11
C ARG A 105 9.67 9.51 6.67
N ILE A 106 10.23 8.36 6.29
CA ILE A 106 10.66 8.08 4.91
C ILE A 106 9.42 8.06 4.00
N ALA A 107 8.37 7.35 4.41
CA ALA A 107 7.11 7.31 3.70
C ALA A 107 6.52 8.70 3.48
N ALA A 108 6.53 9.55 4.51
CA ALA A 108 6.06 10.93 4.42
C ALA A 108 6.86 11.76 3.40
N VAL A 109 8.19 11.72 3.47
CA VAL A 109 9.05 12.47 2.53
C VAL A 109 8.87 11.97 1.10
N VAL A 110 8.87 10.65 0.89
CA VAL A 110 8.70 10.05 -0.44
C VAL A 110 7.32 10.37 -1.01
N GLY A 111 6.26 10.21 -0.23
CA GLY A 111 4.91 10.55 -0.66
C GLY A 111 4.74 12.03 -0.96
N MET A 112 5.37 12.92 -0.18
CA MET A 112 5.40 14.35 -0.45
C MET A 112 6.11 14.67 -1.78
N ALA A 113 7.30 14.09 -1.99
CA ALA A 113 8.07 14.29 -3.22
C ALA A 113 7.33 13.77 -4.46
N MET A 114 6.69 12.60 -4.37
CA MET A 114 5.89 12.07 -5.46
C MET A 114 4.64 12.92 -5.73
N SER A 115 3.94 13.38 -4.68
CA SER A 115 2.78 14.27 -4.84
C SER A 115 3.17 15.57 -5.55
N PHE A 116 4.34 16.11 -5.22
CA PHE A 116 4.91 17.26 -5.91
C PHE A 116 5.26 16.96 -7.37
N GLY A 117 5.91 15.81 -7.65
CA GLY A 117 6.22 15.38 -9.01
C GLY A 117 4.98 15.17 -9.88
N ILE A 118 3.92 14.57 -9.34
CA ILE A 118 2.61 14.41 -10.01
C ILE A 118 2.00 15.79 -10.31
N GLY A 119 2.01 16.69 -9.33
CA GLY A 119 1.53 18.06 -9.55
C GLY A 119 2.32 18.80 -10.65
N LEU A 120 3.64 18.69 -10.67
CA LEU A 120 4.47 19.25 -11.74
C LEU A 120 4.29 18.55 -13.10
N ALA A 121 3.74 17.34 -13.12
CA ALA A 121 3.47 16.62 -14.36
C ALA A 121 2.20 17.13 -15.05
N VAL A 122 1.12 17.35 -14.30
CA VAL A 122 -0.23 17.50 -14.91
C VAL A 122 -1.08 18.63 -14.35
N ALA A 123 -0.57 19.51 -13.48
CA ALA A 123 -1.39 20.59 -12.91
C ALA A 123 -2.04 21.53 -13.95
N ASN A 124 -1.50 21.59 -15.17
CA ASN A 124 -2.05 22.36 -16.29
C ASN A 124 -2.99 21.55 -17.20
N ALA A 125 -3.12 20.23 -17.00
CA ALA A 125 -3.95 19.39 -17.84
C ALA A 125 -5.45 19.66 -17.61
N GLU A 126 -6.25 19.47 -18.65
CA GLU A 126 -7.69 19.67 -18.58
C GLU A 126 -8.34 18.69 -17.60
N HIS A 127 -9.34 19.17 -16.85
CA HIS A 127 -10.07 18.42 -15.82
C HIS A 127 -9.25 17.96 -14.60
N GLU A 128 -7.97 18.32 -14.51
CA GLU A 128 -7.16 18.09 -13.33
C GLU A 128 -7.44 19.12 -12.23
N TRP A 129 -7.58 18.64 -10.98
CA TRP A 129 -7.78 19.51 -9.83
C TRP A 129 -6.48 19.68 -9.07
N TYR A 130 -5.69 20.71 -9.41
CA TYR A 130 -4.33 20.89 -8.85
C TYR A 130 -4.28 20.99 -7.32
N TRP A 131 -5.37 21.43 -6.67
CA TRP A 131 -5.47 21.46 -5.21
C TRP A 131 -5.35 20.07 -4.58
N SER A 132 -5.72 19.01 -5.28
CA SER A 132 -5.53 17.63 -4.81
C SER A 132 -4.06 17.34 -4.49
N TYR A 133 -3.12 17.79 -5.32
CA TYR A 133 -1.68 17.60 -5.12
C TYR A 133 -1.16 18.39 -3.92
N LEU A 134 -1.64 19.62 -3.73
CA LEU A 134 -1.32 20.43 -2.54
C LEU A 134 -1.87 19.80 -1.26
N LEU A 135 -3.08 19.25 -1.30
CA LEU A 135 -3.68 18.52 -0.18
C LEU A 135 -2.93 17.21 0.11
N MET A 136 -2.48 16.50 -0.91
CA MET A 136 -1.61 15.32 -0.75
C MET A 136 -0.27 15.70 -0.11
N ILE A 137 0.37 16.78 -0.54
CA ILE A 137 1.60 17.31 0.07
C ILE A 137 1.35 17.67 1.54
N ALA A 138 0.27 18.41 1.83
CA ALA A 138 -0.08 18.80 3.19
C ALA A 138 -0.37 17.59 4.10
N LEU A 139 -1.02 16.55 3.57
CA LEU A 139 -1.26 15.29 4.28
C LEU A 139 0.05 14.62 4.67
N HIS A 140 1.03 14.53 3.76
CA HIS A 140 2.33 13.95 4.06
C HIS A 140 3.15 14.82 5.02
N LEU A 141 3.05 16.14 4.90
CA LEU A 141 3.65 17.08 5.86
C LEU A 141 3.08 16.87 7.27
N ALA A 142 1.75 16.72 7.39
CA ALA A 142 1.10 16.43 8.67
C ALA A 142 1.57 15.09 9.26
N ILE A 143 1.75 14.06 8.43
CA ILE A 143 2.33 12.77 8.86
C ILE A 143 3.77 12.97 9.32
N LEU A 144 4.59 13.73 8.60
CA LEU A 144 5.99 13.98 8.96
C LEU A 144 6.11 14.69 10.31
N VAL A 145 5.28 15.72 10.54
CA VAL A 145 5.24 16.50 11.78
C VAL A 145 4.74 15.66 12.96
N THR A 146 3.76 14.78 12.73
CA THR A 146 3.19 13.94 13.80
C THR A 146 3.91 12.60 14.01
N ALA A 147 4.86 12.24 13.13
CA ALA A 147 5.61 10.99 13.23
C ALA A 147 6.32 10.77 14.59
N PRO A 148 6.87 11.78 15.29
CA PRO A 148 7.49 11.58 16.60
C PRO A 148 6.52 11.14 17.71
N THR A 149 5.24 11.50 17.60
CA THR A 149 4.20 11.19 18.59
C THR A 149 3.28 10.04 18.15
N ALA A 150 3.44 9.55 16.92
CA ALA A 150 2.65 8.46 16.38
C ALA A 150 2.91 7.14 17.11
N ARG A 151 1.83 6.46 17.50
CA ARG A 151 1.91 5.11 18.06
C ARG A 151 2.45 4.15 16.99
N VAL A 152 3.42 3.32 17.38
CA VAL A 152 3.93 2.28 16.48
C VAL A 152 2.84 1.22 16.28
N GLN A 153 2.50 0.92 15.03
CA GLN A 153 1.49 -0.08 14.71
C GLN A 153 2.07 -1.50 14.93
N SER A 154 1.38 -2.30 15.74
CA SER A 154 1.76 -3.70 15.98
C SER A 154 1.40 -4.59 14.78
N ALA A 155 2.08 -5.73 14.65
CA ALA A 155 1.76 -6.71 13.61
C ALA A 155 0.32 -7.24 13.71
N ARG A 156 -0.21 -7.34 14.93
CA ARG A 156 -1.63 -7.65 15.18
C ARG A 156 -2.55 -6.60 14.56
N ALA A 157 -2.32 -5.31 14.85
CA ALA A 157 -3.13 -4.24 14.27
C ALA A 157 -3.08 -4.26 12.72
N THR A 158 -1.89 -4.49 12.14
CA THR A 158 -1.74 -4.67 10.68
C THR A 158 -2.51 -5.88 10.16
N ALA A 159 -2.48 -7.01 10.88
CA ALA A 159 -3.25 -8.20 10.51
C ALA A 159 -4.76 -7.93 10.48
N VAL A 160 -5.31 -7.16 11.43
CA VAL A 160 -6.73 -6.74 11.36
C VAL A 160 -7.00 -5.89 10.12
N VAL A 161 -6.14 -4.92 9.80
CA VAL A 161 -6.29 -4.12 8.57
C VAL A 161 -6.30 -5.01 7.33
N VAL A 162 -5.41 -6.00 7.26
CA VAL A 162 -5.31 -6.95 6.14
C VAL A 162 -6.53 -7.86 6.07
N ALA A 163 -7.07 -8.32 7.21
CA ALA A 163 -8.29 -9.09 7.26
C ALA A 163 -9.49 -8.28 6.76
N VAL A 164 -9.64 -7.03 7.21
CA VAL A 164 -10.70 -6.11 6.74
C VAL A 164 -10.58 -5.89 5.24
N TYR A 165 -9.37 -5.66 4.73
CA TYR A 165 -9.12 -5.55 3.29
C TYR A 165 -9.55 -6.83 2.53
N GLY A 166 -9.21 -8.01 3.05
CA GLY A 166 -9.62 -9.30 2.47
C GLY A 166 -11.14 -9.48 2.45
N VAL A 167 -11.82 -9.11 3.54
CA VAL A 167 -13.30 -9.12 3.61
C VAL A 167 -13.92 -8.17 2.59
N VAL A 168 -13.39 -6.95 2.47
CA VAL A 168 -13.88 -5.96 1.49
C VAL A 168 -13.70 -6.47 0.06
N ILE A 169 -12.55 -7.06 -0.28
CA ILE A 169 -12.34 -7.71 -1.59
C ILE A 169 -13.37 -8.81 -1.83
N ALA A 170 -13.56 -9.70 -0.86
CA ALA A 170 -14.48 -10.82 -0.99
C ALA A 170 -15.93 -10.34 -1.20
N ILE A 171 -16.37 -9.34 -0.43
CA ILE A 171 -17.70 -8.74 -0.56
C ILE A 171 -17.85 -8.03 -1.91
N ALA A 172 -16.88 -7.21 -2.31
CA ALA A 172 -16.93 -6.48 -3.58
C ALA A 172 -17.08 -7.44 -4.77
N HIS A 173 -16.32 -8.53 -4.78
CA HIS A 173 -16.37 -9.49 -5.89
C HIS A 173 -17.57 -10.44 -5.81
N ALA A 174 -18.08 -10.75 -4.61
CA ALA A 174 -19.36 -11.45 -4.47
C ALA A 174 -20.53 -10.59 -4.98
N GLY A 175 -20.49 -9.27 -4.74
CA GLY A 175 -21.51 -8.30 -5.15
C GLY A 175 -21.47 -7.94 -6.64
N ALA A 176 -20.28 -7.90 -7.25
CA ALA A 176 -20.11 -7.65 -8.69
C ALA A 176 -20.85 -8.68 -9.57
N GLY A 177 -21.06 -9.91 -9.06
CA GLY A 177 -21.90 -10.93 -9.71
C GLY A 177 -23.42 -10.69 -9.61
N VAL A 178 -23.88 -9.72 -8.79
CA VAL A 178 -25.29 -9.50 -8.46
C VAL A 178 -25.82 -8.14 -8.89
N SER A 179 -25.00 -7.07 -8.84
CA SER A 179 -25.49 -5.69 -9.03
C SER A 179 -25.18 -5.05 -10.38
N GLY A 180 -24.25 -5.60 -11.18
CA GLY A 180 -23.77 -4.96 -12.41
C GLY A 180 -23.17 -3.55 -12.22
N ALA A 181 -23.00 -3.10 -10.97
CA ALA A 181 -22.53 -1.77 -10.62
C ALA A 181 -21.01 -1.81 -10.40
N GLY A 182 -20.25 -2.01 -11.48
CA GLY A 182 -18.81 -2.28 -11.48
C GLY A 182 -17.87 -1.08 -11.38
N ASP A 183 -18.39 0.14 -11.18
CA ASP A 183 -17.61 1.37 -11.39
C ASP A 183 -17.27 2.18 -10.13
N TRP A 184 -17.82 1.81 -8.95
CA TRP A 184 -17.73 2.69 -7.76
C TRP A 184 -16.83 2.20 -6.63
N LEU A 185 -16.43 0.92 -6.60
CA LEU A 185 -15.52 0.44 -5.57
C LEU A 185 -14.07 0.60 -6.02
N LEU A 186 -13.21 1.08 -5.10
CA LEU A 186 -11.73 1.10 -5.17
C LEU A 186 -11.08 -0.23 -5.59
N PHE A 187 -11.89 -1.29 -5.69
CA PHE A 187 -11.57 -2.70 -5.86
C PHE A 187 -12.32 -3.37 -7.03
N ASP A 188 -13.16 -2.63 -7.78
CA ASP A 188 -14.20 -3.21 -8.65
C ASP A 188 -13.76 -3.49 -10.10
N GLN A 189 -12.76 -2.76 -10.59
CA GLN A 189 -12.31 -2.86 -11.98
C GLN A 189 -11.53 -4.16 -12.25
N ALA A 190 -12.24 -5.29 -12.40
CA ALA A 190 -11.67 -6.54 -12.85
C ALA A 190 -11.00 -6.31 -14.21
N ASN A 191 -9.72 -6.63 -14.34
CA ASN A 191 -9.12 -6.67 -15.67
C ASN A 191 -9.72 -7.87 -16.40
N ASP A 192 -10.46 -7.61 -17.48
CA ASP A 192 -11.01 -8.66 -18.34
C ASP A 192 -9.88 -9.31 -19.14
N PHE A 193 -9.50 -10.54 -18.74
CA PHE A 193 -8.56 -11.37 -19.50
C PHE A 193 -9.22 -12.69 -19.94
N PRO A 194 -9.11 -13.07 -21.22
CA PRO A 194 -9.53 -14.40 -21.68
C PRO A 194 -8.68 -15.49 -21.03
N GLY A 195 -9.32 -16.49 -20.39
CA GLY A 195 -8.64 -17.69 -19.89
C GLY A 195 -8.24 -17.71 -18.41
N ASP A 196 -8.71 -16.75 -17.60
CA ASP A 196 -8.48 -16.77 -16.14
C ASP A 196 -9.24 -17.95 -15.47
N TRP A 197 -8.52 -19.06 -15.24
CA TRP A 197 -9.06 -20.26 -14.60
C TRP A 197 -9.66 -19.98 -13.21
N GLY A 198 -9.08 -19.02 -12.46
CA GLY A 198 -9.59 -18.64 -11.14
C GLY A 198 -10.93 -17.92 -11.21
N ARG A 199 -11.17 -17.11 -12.23
CA ARG A 199 -12.48 -16.51 -12.53
C ARG A 199 -13.51 -17.55 -13.01
N SER A 200 -13.07 -18.58 -13.73
CA SER A 200 -13.97 -19.65 -14.24
C SER A 200 -14.48 -20.60 -13.15
N THR A 201 -13.76 -20.69 -12.02
CA THR A 201 -14.12 -21.57 -10.90
C THR A 201 -14.76 -20.80 -9.74
N PHE A 202 -14.39 -19.53 -9.55
CA PHE A 202 -14.98 -18.62 -8.58
C PHE A 202 -15.27 -17.28 -9.26
N PRO A 203 -16.51 -16.75 -9.27
CA PRO A 203 -16.77 -15.44 -9.83
C PRO A 203 -15.98 -14.37 -9.04
N GLY A 204 -14.87 -13.91 -9.61
CA GLY A 204 -14.00 -12.88 -9.05
C GLY A 204 -13.01 -13.33 -7.98
N SER A 205 -12.20 -12.38 -7.50
CA SER A 205 -11.10 -12.56 -6.54
C SER A 205 -11.55 -12.89 -5.10
N ILE A 206 -12.70 -13.54 -4.90
CA ILE A 206 -13.21 -13.95 -3.57
C ILE A 206 -12.20 -14.84 -2.84
N ALA A 207 -11.59 -15.79 -3.57
CA ALA A 207 -10.55 -16.67 -3.03
C ALA A 207 -9.31 -15.87 -2.55
N LEU A 208 -8.97 -14.76 -3.22
CA LEU A 208 -7.94 -13.84 -2.75
C LEU A 208 -8.35 -13.17 -1.43
N GLY A 209 -9.58 -12.66 -1.36
CA GLY A 209 -10.11 -12.07 -0.13
C GLY A 209 -10.06 -13.04 1.06
N ILE A 210 -10.49 -14.29 0.86
CA ILE A 210 -10.40 -15.36 1.87
C ILE A 210 -8.94 -15.64 2.24
N ALA A 211 -8.04 -15.73 1.26
CA ALA A 211 -6.62 -15.95 1.52
C ALA A 211 -6.03 -14.84 2.40
N PHE A 212 -6.39 -13.58 2.17
CA PHE A 212 -5.96 -12.45 3.01
C PHE A 212 -6.46 -12.58 4.46
N VAL A 213 -7.71 -12.98 4.66
CA VAL A 213 -8.27 -13.23 6.00
C VAL A 213 -7.53 -14.36 6.72
N VAL A 214 -7.25 -15.47 6.01
CA VAL A 214 -6.50 -16.60 6.57
C VAL A 214 -5.06 -16.20 6.93
N LEU A 215 -4.36 -15.52 6.02
CA LEU A 215 -2.99 -15.04 6.26
C LEU A 215 -2.94 -14.05 7.43
N ALA A 216 -3.93 -13.16 7.54
CA ALA A 216 -4.08 -12.27 8.67
C ALA A 216 -4.29 -13.02 9.99
N ALA A 217 -5.14 -14.05 10.01
CA ALA A 217 -5.35 -14.87 11.21
C ALA A 217 -4.06 -15.60 11.65
N ILE A 218 -3.31 -16.14 10.70
CA ILE A 218 -2.00 -16.77 10.95
C ILE A 218 -1.02 -15.75 11.51
N ALA A 219 -0.90 -14.58 10.89
CA ALA A 219 -0.02 -13.50 11.33
C ALA A 219 -0.39 -13.01 12.74
N TRP A 220 -1.67 -12.82 13.03
CA TRP A 220 -2.18 -12.43 14.35
C TRP A 220 -1.80 -13.44 15.43
N ALA A 221 -1.88 -14.73 15.12
CA ALA A 221 -1.52 -15.82 16.03
C ALA A 221 0.00 -15.87 16.32
N VAL A 222 0.84 -15.45 15.36
CA VAL A 222 2.31 -15.51 15.46
C VAL A 222 2.93 -14.24 16.07
N ALA A 223 2.33 -13.07 15.86
CA ALA A 223 2.80 -11.75 16.30
C ALA A 223 3.24 -11.59 17.78
N PRO A 224 2.73 -12.32 18.78
CA PRO A 224 3.06 -12.09 20.20
C PRO A 224 3.79 -13.29 20.84
N ARG A 225 4.35 -14.20 20.03
CA ARG A 225 4.91 -15.45 20.56
C ARG A 225 6.35 -15.28 21.06
N PRO A 226 6.77 -16.08 22.06
CA PRO A 226 8.12 -16.06 22.63
C PRO A 226 9.25 -16.44 21.65
N CYS A 227 8.94 -16.82 20.41
CA CYS A 227 9.91 -17.10 19.36
C CYS A 227 9.82 -16.04 18.24
N PRO A 228 10.41 -14.85 18.41
CA PRO A 228 10.33 -13.75 17.43
C PRO A 228 10.92 -14.14 16.06
N ARG A 229 11.80 -15.15 16.00
CA ARG A 229 12.36 -15.69 14.76
C ARG A 229 11.31 -16.22 13.78
N ARG A 230 10.27 -16.92 14.26
CA ARG A 230 9.21 -17.48 13.39
C ARG A 230 8.38 -16.38 12.74
N GLY A 231 8.03 -15.34 13.52
CA GLY A 231 7.35 -14.16 12.99
C GLY A 231 8.16 -13.45 11.92
N ARG A 232 9.47 -13.26 12.14
CA ARG A 232 10.35 -12.63 11.14
C ARG A 232 10.47 -13.45 9.85
N ILE A 233 10.63 -14.77 9.96
CA ILE A 233 10.68 -15.66 8.78
C ILE A 233 9.38 -15.55 7.99
N LEU A 234 8.23 -15.67 8.67
CA LEU A 234 6.93 -15.48 8.04
C LEU A 234 6.82 -14.10 7.37
N GLY A 235 7.28 -13.05 8.04
CA GLY A 235 7.30 -11.69 7.51
C GLY A 235 8.04 -11.58 6.18
N TRP A 236 9.27 -12.13 6.11
CA TRP A 236 10.06 -12.16 4.88
C TRP A 236 9.43 -13.02 3.79
N VAL A 237 8.84 -14.17 4.16
CA VAL A 237 8.09 -15.01 3.21
C VAL A 237 6.93 -14.24 2.61
N LEU A 238 6.14 -13.52 3.41
CA LEU A 238 5.02 -12.71 2.92
C LEU A 238 5.48 -11.57 2.01
N ILE A 239 6.61 -10.93 2.29
CA ILE A 239 7.22 -9.93 1.40
C ILE A 239 7.64 -10.58 0.07
N GLY A 240 8.25 -11.77 0.10
CA GLY A 240 8.61 -12.52 -1.10
C GLY A 240 7.39 -12.90 -1.93
N VAL A 241 6.31 -13.37 -1.29
CA VAL A 241 5.02 -13.64 -1.95
C VAL A 241 4.44 -12.37 -2.56
N ALA A 242 4.46 -11.26 -1.82
CA ALA A 242 3.99 -9.96 -2.34
C ALA A 242 4.79 -9.50 -3.57
N ALA A 243 6.11 -9.63 -3.57
CA ALA A 243 6.95 -9.35 -4.73
C ALA A 243 6.63 -10.29 -5.90
N GLY A 244 6.41 -11.57 -5.61
CA GLY A 244 5.92 -12.55 -6.57
C GLY A 244 4.60 -12.11 -7.21
N LEU A 245 3.60 -11.74 -6.41
CA LEU A 245 2.30 -11.25 -6.89
C LEU A 245 2.41 -9.98 -7.73
N LEU A 246 3.35 -9.08 -7.41
CA LEU A 246 3.57 -7.85 -8.17
C LEU A 246 4.19 -8.14 -9.55
N ILE A 247 5.14 -9.08 -9.63
CA ILE A 247 5.90 -9.40 -10.85
C ILE A 247 5.20 -10.45 -11.71
N SER A 248 4.45 -11.38 -11.12
CA SER A 248 3.69 -12.42 -11.83
C SER A 248 2.49 -11.86 -12.59
N TYR A 249 2.39 -10.54 -12.72
CA TYR A 249 1.45 -9.87 -13.59
C TYR A 249 1.84 -10.12 -15.05
N ARG A 250 1.32 -11.19 -15.62
CA ARG A 250 1.51 -11.58 -17.02
C ARG A 250 0.17 -11.50 -17.76
N SER A 251 0.16 -10.87 -18.93
CA SER A 251 -1.03 -10.64 -19.77
C SER A 251 -1.69 -11.92 -20.29
N ASP A 252 -1.06 -13.08 -20.07
CA ASP A 252 -1.47 -14.41 -20.50
C ASP A 252 -1.83 -15.35 -19.33
N GLY A 253 -1.94 -14.81 -18.11
CA GLY A 253 -2.55 -15.51 -16.97
C GLY A 253 -1.81 -16.78 -16.52
N LEU A 254 -0.74 -16.63 -15.74
CA LEU A 254 -0.27 -17.60 -14.71
C LEU A 254 0.89 -16.94 -13.93
N VAL A 255 0.91 -16.97 -12.59
CA VAL A 255 1.10 -18.19 -11.75
C VAL A 255 0.00 -18.39 -10.70
N ILE A 256 -0.76 -17.37 -10.32
CA ILE A 256 -1.85 -17.48 -9.34
C ILE A 256 -3.01 -16.60 -9.82
N GLY A 257 -3.93 -17.17 -10.60
CA GLY A 257 -5.13 -16.52 -11.16
C GLY A 257 -6.16 -16.11 -10.10
N LEU A 258 -5.74 -15.49 -9.01
CA LEU A 258 -6.62 -15.03 -7.93
C LEU A 258 -7.10 -13.59 -8.14
N GLY A 259 -6.75 -12.93 -9.26
CA GLY A 259 -7.08 -11.53 -9.52
C GLY A 259 -6.27 -10.53 -8.69
N SER A 260 -5.03 -10.87 -8.28
CA SER A 260 -4.20 -9.98 -7.46
C SER A 260 -3.77 -8.72 -8.21
N ARG A 261 -4.04 -7.54 -7.63
CA ARG A 261 -3.51 -6.25 -8.10
C ARG A 261 -2.26 -5.86 -7.32
N ALA A 262 -1.53 -4.88 -7.84
CA ALA A 262 -0.41 -4.27 -7.12
C ALA A 262 -0.82 -3.76 -5.71
N GLY A 263 -2.08 -3.34 -5.52
CA GLY A 263 -2.58 -3.00 -4.19
C GLY A 263 -2.65 -4.19 -3.23
N SER A 264 -3.04 -5.38 -3.71
CA SER A 264 -3.03 -6.61 -2.90
C SER A 264 -1.60 -6.98 -2.51
N ALA A 265 -0.66 -6.89 -3.45
CA ALA A 265 0.77 -7.07 -3.17
C ALA A 265 1.26 -6.08 -2.10
N ALA A 266 0.90 -4.79 -2.21
CA ALA A 266 1.30 -3.77 -1.25
C ALA A 266 0.73 -4.01 0.17
N VAL A 267 -0.54 -4.40 0.29
CA VAL A 267 -1.16 -4.73 1.58
C VAL A 267 -0.53 -5.99 2.20
N LEU A 268 -0.23 -7.00 1.39
CA LEU A 268 0.47 -8.19 1.85
C LEU A 268 1.91 -7.88 2.30
N ALA A 269 2.62 -7.05 1.55
CA ALA A 269 3.94 -6.56 1.92
C ALA A 269 3.90 -5.76 3.24
N ALA A 270 2.83 -5.00 3.50
CA ALA A 270 2.65 -4.30 4.77
C ALA A 270 2.56 -5.26 5.97
N LEU A 271 1.80 -6.36 5.81
CA LEU A 271 1.73 -7.41 6.82
C LEU A 271 3.09 -8.06 7.06
N GLY A 272 3.76 -8.43 5.97
CA GLY A 272 5.10 -9.02 6.01
C GLY A 272 6.11 -8.12 6.71
N LEU A 273 6.12 -6.83 6.36
CA LEU A 273 6.99 -5.82 6.96
C LEU A 273 6.72 -5.64 8.46
N SER A 274 5.45 -5.65 8.88
CA SER A 274 5.09 -5.53 10.30
C SER A 274 5.58 -6.71 11.16
N LEU A 275 5.70 -7.91 10.57
CA LEU A 275 6.23 -9.11 11.21
C LEU A 275 7.77 -9.19 11.13
N ALA A 276 8.36 -8.77 10.01
CA ALA A 276 9.80 -8.79 9.79
C ALA A 276 10.54 -7.73 10.63
N VAL A 277 9.91 -6.56 10.82
CA VAL A 277 10.50 -5.39 11.49
C VAL A 277 9.59 -4.92 12.64
N PRO A 278 9.61 -5.62 13.80
CA PRO A 278 8.77 -5.28 14.96
C PRO A 278 9.18 -3.93 15.62
N PRO A 279 8.29 -3.31 16.42
CA PRO A 279 8.59 -2.07 17.15
C PRO A 279 9.84 -2.18 18.04
N PRO A 280 10.57 -1.08 18.28
CA PRO A 280 11.50 -1.00 19.40
C PRO A 280 10.74 -1.28 20.70
N GLY A 281 11.10 -2.34 21.43
CA GLY A 281 10.41 -2.80 22.65
C GLY A 281 9.79 -4.21 22.56
N GLU A 282 9.53 -4.72 21.36
CA GLU A 282 9.17 -6.13 21.12
C GLU A 282 10.39 -6.97 20.69
N ARG A 283 11.60 -6.41 20.81
CA ARG A 283 12.85 -7.15 20.56
C ARG A 283 13.08 -8.11 21.71
N GLU A 284 13.54 -9.31 21.36
CA GLU A 284 13.97 -10.37 22.27
C GLU A 284 14.79 -9.75 23.43
N PRO A 285 14.50 -10.07 24.70
CA PRO A 285 15.37 -9.64 25.79
C PRO A 285 16.77 -10.11 25.45
N ALA A 286 17.73 -9.18 25.47
CA ALA A 286 19.14 -9.53 25.31
C ALA A 286 19.44 -10.68 26.25
N ALA A 287 20.05 -11.76 25.74
CA ALA A 287 20.50 -12.86 26.58
C ALA A 287 21.27 -12.25 27.75
N GLU A 288 20.73 -12.43 28.95
CA GLU A 288 21.34 -11.95 30.19
C GLU A 288 22.77 -12.49 30.20
N PRO A 289 23.79 -11.64 30.37
CA PRO A 289 25.17 -12.11 30.38
C PRO A 289 25.29 -13.14 31.50
N THR A 290 25.48 -14.39 31.13
CA THR A 290 25.71 -15.49 32.05
C THR A 290 26.90 -15.11 32.91
N THR A 291 26.66 -14.73 34.15
CA THR A 291 27.69 -14.48 35.15
C THR A 291 28.48 -15.78 35.34
N PRO A 292 29.79 -15.80 35.03
CA PRO A 292 30.61 -16.98 35.30
C PRO A 292 30.81 -17.09 36.81
N GLY A 293 30.44 -18.25 37.36
CA GLY A 293 31.07 -18.84 38.54
C GLY A 293 31.08 -18.00 39.82
N ALA A 294 30.00 -18.06 40.59
CA ALA A 294 30.14 -17.97 42.05
C ALA A 294 30.73 -19.32 42.54
N GLU A 295 32.06 -19.39 42.61
CA GLU A 295 32.76 -20.45 43.32
C GLU A 295 32.25 -20.48 44.77
N ARG A 296 31.70 -21.64 45.16
CA ARG A 296 31.48 -21.98 46.56
C ARG A 296 32.83 -22.40 47.12
N SER A 297 33.34 -21.63 48.07
CA SER A 297 34.39 -22.11 48.97
C SER A 297 33.76 -22.70 50.24
N PRO A 298 34.37 -23.76 50.81
CA PRO A 298 33.78 -24.64 51.83
C PRO A 298 33.57 -23.99 53.19
#